data_AF-A0A2E7QKK6-F1
#
_entry.id   AF-A0A2E7QKK6-F1
#
_cell.length_a   1.000
_cell.length_b   1.000
_cell.length_c   1.000
_cell.angle_alpha   90.00
_cell.angle_beta   90.00
_cell.angle_gamma   90.00
#
_symmetry.space_group_name_H-M   'P 1'
#
loop_
_entity.id
_entity.type
_entity.pdbx_description
1 polymer ?
#
loop_
_entity_poly.entity_id
_entity_poly.type
_entity_poly.pdbx_seq_one_letter_code
_entity_poly.pdbx_strand_id
1 'polypeptide(L)'
;MDLITEIDKKDIWFHSTPEFDAAIEKNFLTTYEKAATGELDDLQETAAGCLAIIIALDQFPRNLFRGTTRSFAAAPKARGCAAILW
;
A
#
# COMPACT_ATOMS: atom_id res chain seq x y z
N MET A 1 -32.25 5.66 -6.16
CA MET A 1 -31.15 5.92 -5.20
C MET A 1 -30.12 4.84 -5.46
N ASP A 2 -29.40 4.98 -6.57
CA ASP A 2 -28.43 3.97 -7.00
C ASP A 2 -27.17 4.11 -6.17
N LEU A 3 -27.13 3.36 -5.07
CA LEU A 3 -26.02 3.33 -4.10
C LEU A 3 -24.80 2.54 -4.60
N ILE A 4 -24.71 2.30 -5.91
CA ILE A 4 -23.57 1.63 -6.54
C ILE A 4 -23.31 2.31 -7.89
N THR A 5 -22.90 3.58 -7.85
CA THR A 5 -22.11 4.10 -8.96
C THR A 5 -20.82 3.31 -8.95
N GLU A 6 -20.60 2.52 -10.01
CA GLU A 6 -19.39 1.74 -10.23
C GLU A 6 -18.20 2.71 -10.22
N ILE A 7 -17.51 2.81 -9.09
CA ILE A 7 -16.27 3.60 -9.04
C ILE A 7 -15.28 2.84 -9.92
N ASP A 8 -14.79 3.48 -10.98
CA ASP A 8 -13.75 2.87 -11.81
C ASP A 8 -12.56 2.56 -10.90
N LYS A 9 -12.17 1.29 -10.84
CA LYS A 9 -11.02 0.84 -10.03
C LYS A 9 -9.75 1.62 -10.39
N LYS A 10 -9.65 2.09 -11.64
CA LYS A 10 -8.55 2.95 -12.08
C LYS A 10 -8.56 4.30 -11.38
N ASP A 11 -9.72 4.88 -11.10
CA ASP A 11 -9.78 6.14 -10.37
C ASP A 11 -9.31 5.94 -8.94
N ILE A 12 -9.66 4.83 -8.27
CA ILE A 12 -9.15 4.58 -6.90
C ILE A 12 -7.64 4.30 -6.91
N TRP A 13 -7.14 3.52 -7.87
CA TRP A 13 -5.75 3.08 -7.87
C TRP A 13 -4.78 4.09 -8.48
N PHE A 14 -5.24 4.92 -9.42
CA PHE A 14 -4.39 5.83 -10.18
C PHE A 14 -4.76 7.32 -10.01
N HIS A 15 -5.93 7.64 -9.43
CA HIS A 15 -6.30 9.00 -9.05
C HIS A 15 -6.51 9.11 -7.54
N SER A 16 -5.49 9.59 -6.83
CA SER A 16 -5.69 9.94 -5.43
C SER A 16 -6.32 11.33 -5.27
N THR A 17 -7.15 11.46 -4.24
CA THR A 17 -7.66 12.72 -3.72
C THR A 17 -7.17 12.95 -2.29
N PRO A 18 -7.18 14.19 -1.77
CA PRO A 18 -6.83 14.45 -0.37
C PRO A 18 -7.67 13.65 0.63
N GLU A 19 -8.95 13.42 0.33
CA GLU A 19 -9.85 12.64 1.18
C GLU A 19 -9.45 11.16 1.19
N PHE A 20 -9.04 10.63 0.04
CA PHE A 20 -8.54 9.26 -0.07
C PHE A 20 -7.20 9.10 0.63
N ASP A 21 -6.29 10.07 0.51
CA ASP A 21 -5.01 10.07 1.24
C ASP A 21 -5.25 10.08 2.76
N ALA A 22 -6.16 10.91 3.25
CA ALA A 22 -6.54 10.95 4.67
C ALA A 22 -7.17 9.61 5.13
N ALA A 23 -7.96 8.96 4.28
CA ALA A 23 -8.51 7.64 4.57
C ALA A 23 -7.41 6.56 4.62
N ILE A 24 -6.42 6.61 3.72
CA ILE A 24 -5.27 5.70 3.76
C ILE A 24 -4.44 5.92 5.03
N GLU A 25 -4.17 7.18 5.38
CA GLU A 25 -3.45 7.53 6.62
C GLU A 25 -4.16 6.99 7.86
N LYS A 26 -5.45 7.32 8.02
CA LYS A 26 -6.23 6.91 9.17
C LYS A 26 -6.27 5.39 9.36
N ASN A 27 -6.38 4.63 8.28
CA ASN A 27 -6.61 3.19 8.36
C ASN A 27 -5.33 2.35 8.28
N PHE A 28 -4.27 2.86 7.66
CA PHE A 28 -3.13 2.02 7.25
C PHE A 28 -1.75 2.59 7.62
N LEU A 29 -1.64 3.75 8.26
CA LEU A 29 -0.33 4.27 8.70
C LEU A 29 0.40 3.27 9.61
N THR A 30 -0.28 2.73 10.61
CA THR A 30 0.28 1.73 11.52
C THR A 30 0.65 0.44 10.79
N THR A 31 -0.14 0.03 9.79
CA THR A 31 0.17 -1.15 8.96
C THR A 31 1.46 -0.93 8.16
N TYR A 32 1.61 0.25 7.56
CA TYR A 32 2.85 0.64 6.88
C TYR A 32 4.04 0.61 7.85
N GLU A 33 3.91 1.19 9.04
CA GLU A 33 4.98 1.23 10.04
C GLU A 33 5.44 -0.18 10.44
N LYS A 34 4.50 -1.07 10.78
CA LYS A 34 4.79 -2.46 11.13
C LYS A 34 5.43 -3.24 9.99
N ALA A 35 4.96 -3.05 8.75
CA ALA A 35 5.57 -3.68 7.59
C ALA A 35 7.00 -3.15 7.35
N ALA A 36 7.20 -1.85 7.54
CA ALA A 36 8.49 -1.19 7.34
C ALA A 36 9.52 -1.59 8.40
N THR A 37 9.10 -1.83 9.65
CA THR A 37 9.93 -2.33 10.75
C THR A 37 10.16 -3.84 10.70
N GLY A 38 9.40 -4.59 9.88
CA GLY A 38 9.52 -6.03 9.73
C GLY A 38 8.69 -6.89 10.67
N GLU A 39 7.80 -6.25 11.45
CA GLU A 39 6.86 -6.96 12.33
C GLU A 39 5.83 -7.81 11.58
N LEU A 40 5.71 -7.65 10.26
CA LEU A 40 4.80 -8.41 9.40
C LEU A 40 5.52 -9.33 8.40
N ASP A 41 6.81 -9.60 8.60
CA ASP A 41 7.61 -10.37 7.62
C ASP A 41 7.15 -11.82 7.46
N ASP A 42 6.51 -12.40 8.47
CA ASP A 42 5.91 -13.74 8.40
C ASP A 42 4.81 -13.84 7.32
N LEU A 43 4.19 -12.72 6.91
CA LEU A 43 3.22 -12.74 5.81
C LEU A 43 3.85 -13.13 4.46
N GLN A 44 5.17 -12.98 4.32
CA GLN A 44 5.89 -13.30 3.09
C GLN A 44 5.94 -14.80 2.78
N GLU A 45 5.51 -15.67 3.71
CA GLU A 45 5.43 -17.13 3.51
C GLU A 45 4.38 -17.55 2.47
N THR A 46 3.45 -16.65 2.12
CA THR A 46 2.38 -16.95 1.16
C THR A 46 2.33 -15.91 0.06
N ALA A 47 1.85 -16.31 -1.12
CA ALA A 47 1.70 -15.38 -2.23
C ALA A 47 0.78 -14.19 -1.90
N ALA A 48 -0.31 -14.44 -1.17
CA ALA A 48 -1.25 -13.41 -0.74
C ALA A 48 -0.64 -12.45 0.28
N GLY A 49 0.15 -12.95 1.22
CA GLY A 49 0.82 -12.10 2.21
C GLY A 49 1.99 -11.31 1.60
N CYS A 50 2.74 -11.87 0.64
CA CYS A 50 3.67 -11.11 -0.21
C CYS A 50 2.97 -9.94 -0.91
N LEU A 51 1.80 -10.17 -1.52
CA LEU A 51 1.01 -9.10 -2.12
C LEU A 51 0.58 -8.04 -1.10
N ALA A 52 0.17 -8.44 0.11
CA ALA A 52 -0.17 -7.51 1.18
C ALA A 52 1.03 -6.63 1.58
N ILE A 53 2.24 -7.20 1.68
CA ILE A 53 3.47 -6.45 1.96
C ILE A 53 3.80 -5.48 0.82
N ILE A 54 3.64 -5.89 -0.44
CA ILE A 54 3.84 -5.00 -1.60
C ILE A 54 2.88 -3.81 -1.54
N ILE A 55 1.58 -4.04 -1.27
CA ILE A 55 0.60 -2.96 -1.14
C ILE A 55 0.98 -2.03 0.03
N ALA A 56 1.33 -2.59 1.18
CA ALA A 56 1.70 -1.82 2.36
C ALA A 56 2.96 -0.97 2.17
N LEU A 57 3.95 -1.46 1.42
CA LEU A 57 5.28 -0.83 1.31
C LEU A 57 5.54 -0.09 0.00
N ASP A 58 4.76 -0.31 -1.06
CA ASP A 58 4.87 0.41 -2.33
C ASP A 58 3.65 1.26 -2.66
N GLN A 59 2.43 0.82 -2.31
CA GLN A 59 1.21 1.55 -2.67
C GLN A 59 0.82 2.57 -1.60
N PHE A 60 0.67 2.19 -0.33
CA PHE A 60 0.30 3.13 0.73
C PHE A 60 1.26 4.33 0.87
N PRO A 61 2.60 4.17 0.78
CA PRO A 61 3.52 5.31 0.93
C PRO A 61 3.35 6.40 -0.13
N ARG A 62 2.80 6.07 -1.31
CA ARG A 62 2.48 7.05 -2.37
C ARG A 62 1.33 7.97 -1.98
N ASN A 63 0.43 7.49 -1.13
CA ASN A 63 -0.65 8.26 -0.51
C ASN A 63 -0.18 8.95 0.78
N LEU A 64 0.46 8.20 1.69
CA LEU A 64 0.90 8.70 3.01
C LEU A 64 1.92 9.83 2.93
N PHE A 65 2.81 9.80 1.94
CA PHE A 65 3.96 10.73 1.84
C PHE A 65 4.03 11.40 0.47
N ARG A 66 2.87 11.70 -0.12
CA ARG A 66 2.74 12.27 -1.46
C ARG A 66 3.66 13.48 -1.66
N GLY A 67 4.33 13.51 -2.81
CA GLY A 67 5.22 14.60 -3.20
C GLY A 67 6.57 14.62 -2.46
N THR A 68 6.86 13.60 -1.63
CA THR A 68 8.13 13.48 -0.91
C THR A 68 8.92 12.24 -1.34
N THR A 69 10.23 12.26 -1.16
CA THR A 69 11.11 11.10 -1.42
C THR A 69 10.79 9.91 -0.51
N ARG A 70 10.18 10.16 0.65
CA ARG A 70 9.78 9.11 1.61
C ARG A 70 8.76 8.13 1.01
N SER A 71 7.97 8.55 0.02
CA SER A 71 7.03 7.68 -0.70
C SER A 71 7.67 6.47 -1.40
N PHE A 72 9.00 6.48 -1.60
CA PHE A 72 9.74 5.38 -2.22
C PHE A 72 10.70 4.65 -1.25
N ALA A 73 10.78 5.08 0.01
CA ALA A 73 11.79 4.60 0.95
C ALA A 73 11.68 3.09 1.24
N ALA A 74 10.46 2.54 1.26
CA ALA A 74 10.20 1.13 1.53
C ALA A 74 10.17 0.22 0.29
N ALA A 75 10.27 0.80 -0.92
CA ALA A 75 10.21 0.06 -2.18
C ALA A 75 11.25 -1.08 -2.32
N PRO A 76 12.50 -0.97 -1.80
CA PRO A 76 13.44 -2.10 -1.84
C PRO A 76 12.92 -3.37 -1.17
N LYS A 77 12.23 -3.25 -0.03
CA LYS A 77 11.67 -4.39 0.69
C LYS A 77 10.48 -4.99 -0.05
N ALA A 78 9.59 -4.14 -0.59
CA ALA A 78 8.48 -4.60 -1.43
C ALA A 78 8.96 -5.43 -2.64
N ARG A 79 10.07 -5.02 -3.29
CA ARG A 79 10.67 -5.78 -4.40
C ARG A 79 11.19 -7.15 -4.00
N GLY A 80 11.65 -7.32 -2.76
CA GLY A 80 12.05 -8.62 -2.22
C GLY A 80 10.90 -9.63 -2.26
N CYS A 81 9.70 -9.22 -1.82
CA CYS A 81 8.50 -10.05 -1.87
C CYS A 81 8.08 -10.38 -3.30
N ALA A 82 8.20 -9.42 -4.22
CA ALA A 82 7.86 -9.65 -5.62
C ALA A 82 8.73 -10.73 -6.28
N ALA A 83 9.99 -10.86 -5.86
CA ALA A 83 10.90 -11.89 -6.36
C ALA A 83 10.58 -13.31 -5.85
N ILE A 84 9.80 -13.45 -4.76
CA ILE A 84 9.36 -14.76 -4.21
C ILE A 84 8.19 -15.36 -5.01
N LEU A 85 7.49 -14.53 -5.78
CA LEU A 85 6.28 -14.91 -6.53
C LEU A 85 6.55 -15.50 -7.93
N TRP A 86 7.82 -15.73 -8.31
CA TRP A 86 8.25 -16.23 -9.62
C TRP A 86 9.32 -17.31 -9.48
#